data_AF-A0A1X7U2F5-F1
#
_entry.id   AF-A0A1X7U2F5-F1
#
_cell.length_a   1.000
_cell.length_b   1.000
_cell.length_c   1.000
_cell.angle_alpha   90.00
_cell.angle_beta   90.00
_cell.angle_gamma   90.00
#
_symmetry.space_group_name_H-M   'P 1'
#
loop_
_entity.id
_entity.type
_entity.pdbx_description
1 polymer ?
#
loop_
_entity_poly.entity_id
_entity_poly.type
_entity_poly.pdbx_seq_one_letter_code
_entity_poly.pdbx_strand_id
1 'polypeptide(L)'
;MTRAIQDQERVLSVLSPQRSSFSSNSLKDLFCLGKYDRNCFRSIIVKLRRSHDVTVIPSNKRQLEGFPNISICPDLSPSERNANAILVREHRSIISSGVDSASIKIRRNCIYLGPRLQGKVINASFVSESTTPPQTDNSDTLTQSVTPLTPPTQCTTALAPSCVSGVASAPPALSRPTATSALPPSFGSPSLHCYWYIPVGTPTLMSLRNAHSLAKKHSFS
;
A
#
# COMPACT_ATOMS: atom_id res chain seq x y z
N MET A 1 33.76 5.89 -5.60
CA MET A 1 32.42 5.52 -6.13
C MET A 1 31.36 6.40 -5.51
N THR A 2 30.40 6.88 -6.29
CA THR A 2 29.31 7.74 -5.82
C THR A 2 28.28 6.91 -5.05
N ARG A 3 27.86 7.38 -3.87
CA ARG A 3 26.89 6.69 -2.98
C ARG A 3 25.61 6.24 -3.68
N ALA A 4 25.11 7.04 -4.61
CA ALA A 4 23.93 6.72 -5.41
C ALA A 4 24.06 5.38 -6.16
N ILE A 5 25.25 5.03 -6.64
CA ILE A 5 25.50 3.75 -7.33
C ILE A 5 25.36 2.60 -6.34
N GLN A 6 25.92 2.72 -5.14
CA GLN A 6 25.82 1.69 -4.10
C GLN A 6 24.37 1.47 -3.65
N ASP A 7 23.60 2.54 -3.47
CA ASP A 7 22.19 2.44 -3.11
C ASP A 7 21.37 1.78 -4.22
N GLN A 8 21.67 2.11 -5.49
CA GLN A 8 21.06 1.47 -6.63
C GLN A 8 21.38 -0.03 -6.70
N GLU A 9 22.65 -0.41 -6.54
CA GLU A 9 23.08 -1.81 -6.53
C GLU A 9 22.40 -2.59 -5.40
N ARG A 10 22.31 -2.00 -4.20
CA ARG A 10 21.59 -2.61 -3.07
C ARG A 10 20.11 -2.82 -3.39
N VAL A 11 19.42 -1.81 -3.89
CA VAL A 11 18.01 -1.92 -4.28
C VAL A 11 17.83 -2.99 -5.36
N LEU A 12 18.71 -3.04 -6.35
CA LEU A 12 18.66 -4.06 -7.39
C LEU A 12 18.87 -5.46 -6.81
N SER A 13 19.82 -5.66 -5.90
CA SER A 13 20.08 -6.96 -5.26
C SER A 13 18.88 -7.50 -4.47
N VAL A 14 18.08 -6.60 -3.89
CA VAL A 14 16.88 -6.95 -3.11
C VAL A 14 15.66 -7.18 -4.02
N LEU A 15 15.54 -6.40 -5.10
CA LEU A 15 14.36 -6.41 -5.97
C LEU A 15 14.48 -7.37 -7.16
N SER A 16 15.69 -7.72 -7.61
CA SER A 16 15.88 -8.65 -8.73
C SER A 16 15.30 -10.05 -8.49
N PRO A 17 15.34 -10.63 -7.26
CA PRO A 17 14.69 -11.91 -7.00
C PRO A 17 13.16 -11.81 -7.17
N GLN A 18 12.56 -10.70 -6.69
CA GLN A 18 11.12 -10.45 -6.70
C GLN A 18 10.51 -10.53 -8.09
N ARG A 19 11.32 -10.27 -9.12
CA ARG A 19 10.93 -10.29 -10.53
C ARG A 19 12.15 -10.43 -11.43
N SER A 20 12.21 -11.53 -12.19
CA SER A 20 13.34 -11.86 -13.08
C SER A 20 13.63 -10.81 -14.16
N SER A 21 12.64 -9.99 -14.55
CA SER A 21 12.81 -8.90 -15.52
C SER A 21 13.12 -7.54 -14.87
N PHE A 22 13.48 -7.50 -13.59
CA PHE A 22 13.83 -6.28 -12.89
C PHE A 22 15.31 -5.94 -13.13
N SER A 23 15.58 -4.75 -13.64
CA SER A 23 16.93 -4.27 -13.95
C SER A 23 17.08 -2.80 -13.60
N SER A 24 18.28 -2.24 -13.77
CA SER A 24 18.55 -0.80 -13.58
C SER A 24 17.60 0.09 -14.38
N ASN A 25 17.14 -0.36 -15.55
CA ASN A 25 16.20 0.37 -16.40
C ASN A 25 14.77 0.42 -15.84
N SER A 26 14.42 -0.47 -14.91
CA SER A 26 13.13 -0.43 -14.21
C SER A 26 13.06 0.72 -13.19
N LEU A 27 14.21 1.22 -12.74
CA LEU A 27 14.32 2.31 -11.81
C LEU A 27 14.23 3.66 -12.56
N LYS A 28 13.44 4.57 -12.03
CA LYS A 28 13.34 5.96 -12.49
C LYS A 28 14.19 6.86 -11.61
N ASP A 29 14.09 6.71 -10.29
CA ASP A 29 14.74 7.58 -9.32
C ASP A 29 14.91 6.89 -7.97
N LEU A 30 15.81 7.40 -7.13
CA LEU A 30 16.13 6.88 -5.80
C LEU A 30 16.34 8.05 -4.82
N PHE A 31 15.59 8.06 -3.72
CA PHE A 31 15.72 9.07 -2.67
C PHE A 31 15.94 8.42 -1.31
N CYS A 32 16.99 8.81 -0.61
CA CYS A 32 17.19 8.41 0.78
C CYS A 32 16.41 9.33 1.72
N LEU A 33 15.65 8.75 2.64
CA LEU A 33 14.96 9.48 3.71
C LEU A 33 15.84 9.63 4.96
N GLY A 34 15.61 10.71 5.71
CA GLY A 34 16.23 10.96 7.02
C GLY A 34 17.59 11.69 6.98
N LYS A 35 18.30 11.69 8.11
CA LYS A 35 19.64 12.31 8.28
C LYS A 35 20.79 11.29 8.25
N TYR A 36 21.99 11.82 8.00
CA TYR A 36 23.31 11.18 8.06
C TYR A 36 23.51 10.38 9.33
N ASP A 37 23.31 9.06 9.36
CA ASP A 37 23.82 8.28 10.48
C ASP A 37 24.61 7.06 9.96
N ARG A 38 25.79 6.84 10.53
CA ARG A 38 26.64 5.69 10.23
C ARG A 38 26.10 4.41 10.86
N ASN A 39 25.31 4.55 11.93
CA ASN A 39 24.80 3.44 12.73
C ASN A 39 23.32 3.13 12.44
N CYS A 40 22.63 3.97 11.67
CA CYS A 40 21.23 3.75 11.32
C CYS A 40 21.03 3.59 9.82
N PHE A 41 20.23 2.59 9.47
CA PHE A 41 19.77 2.39 8.11
C PHE A 41 18.76 3.46 7.75
N ARG A 42 18.88 3.99 6.55
CA ARG A 42 17.95 4.95 5.98
C ARG A 42 16.95 4.23 5.11
N SER A 43 15.70 4.62 5.21
CA SER A 43 14.69 4.16 4.25
C SER A 43 15.00 4.76 2.87
N ILE A 44 14.93 3.92 1.84
CA ILE A 44 15.12 4.34 0.45
C ILE A 44 13.78 4.30 -0.26
N ILE A 45 13.40 5.45 -0.78
CA ILE A 45 12.31 5.63 -1.72
C ILE A 45 12.83 5.28 -3.10
N VAL A 46 12.14 4.36 -3.76
CA VAL A 46 12.44 3.94 -5.13
C VAL A 46 11.34 4.37 -6.10
N LYS A 47 11.58 5.29 -7.02
CA LYS A 47 10.58 5.55 -8.07
C LYS A 47 10.74 4.51 -9.18
N LEU A 48 9.71 3.72 -9.45
CA LEU A 48 9.71 2.74 -10.53
C LEU A 48 9.17 3.35 -11.83
N ARG A 49 9.65 2.87 -12.99
CA ARG A 49 9.15 3.32 -14.30
C ARG A 49 7.77 2.75 -14.64
N ARG A 50 7.48 1.51 -14.23
CA ARG A 50 6.24 0.79 -14.55
C ARG A 50 5.34 0.68 -13.33
N SER A 51 4.06 1.01 -13.48
CA SER A 51 3.05 0.87 -12.41
C SER A 51 2.83 -0.60 -12.02
N HIS A 52 2.95 -1.53 -12.97
CA HIS A 52 2.86 -2.97 -12.69
C HIS A 52 3.95 -3.46 -11.71
N ASP A 53 5.14 -2.87 -11.73
CA ASP A 53 6.22 -3.25 -10.81
C ASP A 53 5.85 -2.85 -9.38
N VAL A 54 5.05 -1.79 -9.22
CA VAL A 54 4.59 -1.29 -7.91
C VAL A 54 3.63 -2.27 -7.23
N THR A 55 2.82 -3.00 -7.99
CA THR A 55 1.87 -3.96 -7.41
C THR A 55 2.49 -5.34 -7.22
N VAL A 56 3.31 -5.79 -8.17
CA VAL A 56 3.89 -7.14 -8.15
C VAL A 56 4.96 -7.30 -7.08
N ILE A 57 5.89 -6.35 -6.95
CA ILE A 57 6.97 -6.44 -5.96
C ILE A 57 6.43 -6.65 -4.53
N PRO A 58 5.51 -5.82 -4.01
CA PRO A 58 5.00 -6.00 -2.65
C PRO A 58 4.03 -7.18 -2.52
N SER A 59 3.55 -7.79 -3.61
CA SER A 59 2.79 -9.04 -3.54
C SER A 59 3.67 -10.27 -3.30
N ASN A 60 4.94 -10.22 -3.71
CA ASN A 60 5.89 -11.33 -3.60
C ASN A 60 6.68 -11.34 -2.29
N LYS A 61 6.10 -10.87 -1.18
CA LYS A 61 6.79 -10.74 0.12
C LYS A 61 7.52 -11.99 0.60
N ARG A 62 7.03 -13.18 0.25
CA ARG A 62 7.68 -14.46 0.60
C ARG A 62 9.11 -14.55 0.09
N GLN A 63 9.41 -13.94 -1.05
CA GLN A 63 10.77 -13.92 -1.60
C GLN A 63 11.72 -12.99 -0.83
N LEU A 64 11.20 -12.18 0.11
CA LEU A 64 12.01 -11.37 1.03
C LEU A 64 12.38 -12.12 2.30
N GLU A 65 11.93 -13.36 2.51
CA GLU A 65 12.24 -14.14 3.73
C GLU A 65 13.75 -14.36 3.93
N GLY A 66 14.55 -14.37 2.85
CA GLY A 66 16.02 -14.39 2.92
C GLY A 66 16.65 -13.09 3.42
N PHE A 67 15.87 -12.03 3.57
CA PHE A 67 16.28 -10.71 4.05
C PHE A 67 15.42 -10.32 5.25
N PRO A 68 15.62 -10.92 6.44
CA PRO A 68 14.71 -10.79 7.61
C PRO A 68 14.56 -9.36 8.13
N ASN A 69 15.48 -8.50 7.71
CA ASN A 69 15.60 -7.12 8.11
C ASN A 69 14.99 -6.15 7.12
N ILE A 70 14.52 -6.65 5.97
CA ILE A 70 13.99 -5.87 4.85
C ILE A 70 12.48 -6.01 4.77
N SER A 71 11.81 -4.88 4.98
CA SER A 71 10.41 -4.71 4.60
C SER A 71 10.34 -4.04 3.23
N ILE A 72 9.24 -4.24 2.52
CA ILE A 72 8.88 -3.45 1.34
C ILE A 72 7.41 -3.07 1.48
N CYS A 73 7.15 -1.78 1.51
CA CYS A 73 5.79 -1.23 1.59
C CYS A 73 5.56 -0.25 0.44
N PRO A 74 4.38 -0.29 -0.22
CA PRO A 74 4.01 0.74 -1.17
C PRO A 74 3.75 2.05 -0.43
N ASP A 75 3.91 3.17 -1.14
CA ASP A 75 3.47 4.45 -0.61
C ASP A 75 1.96 4.56 -0.66
N LEU A 76 1.46 5.20 0.39
CA LEU A 76 0.05 5.40 0.59
C LEU A 76 -0.23 6.89 0.43
N SER A 77 -1.33 7.20 -0.26
CA SER A 77 -1.83 8.57 -0.34
C SER A 77 -2.09 9.14 1.06
N PRO A 78 -2.14 10.47 1.25
CA PRO A 78 -2.40 11.07 2.56
C PRO A 78 -3.67 10.52 3.24
N SER A 79 -4.74 10.27 2.48
CA SER A 79 -5.99 9.69 3.00
C SER A 79 -5.80 8.24 3.45
N GLU A 80 -5.11 7.43 2.66
CA GLU A 80 -4.80 6.04 3.02
C GLU A 80 -3.85 5.94 4.22
N ARG A 81 -2.86 6.83 4.33
CA ARG A 81 -1.99 6.92 5.51
C ARG A 81 -2.78 7.24 6.77
N ASN A 82 -3.71 8.19 6.67
CA ASN A 82 -4.58 8.53 7.80
C ASN A 82 -5.47 7.34 8.20
N ALA A 83 -6.10 6.69 7.22
CA ALA A 83 -6.90 5.50 7.47
C ALA A 83 -6.07 4.36 8.10
N ASN A 84 -4.86 4.13 7.59
CA ASN A 84 -3.94 3.14 8.14
C ASN A 84 -3.55 3.47 9.60
N ALA A 85 -3.25 4.74 9.90
CA ALA A 85 -2.91 5.17 11.25
C ALA A 85 -4.05 4.91 12.25
N ILE A 86 -5.30 5.15 11.84
CA ILE A 86 -6.49 4.84 12.64
C ILE A 86 -6.61 3.32 12.84
N LEU A 87 -6.50 2.53 11.76
CA LEU A 87 -6.61 1.07 11.85
C LEU A 87 -5.50 0.45 12.72
N VAL A 88 -4.28 0.98 12.67
CA VAL A 88 -3.17 0.54 13.53
C VAL A 88 -3.45 0.88 15.00
N ARG A 89 -4.09 2.01 15.29
CA ARG A 89 -4.53 2.36 16.65
C ARG A 89 -5.57 1.37 17.15
N GLU A 90 -6.59 1.10 16.35
CA GLU A 90 -7.64 0.12 16.71
C GLU A 90 -7.10 -1.30 16.85
N HIS A 91 -6.19 -1.70 15.96
CA HIS A 91 -5.49 -2.98 16.07
C HIS A 91 -4.80 -3.15 17.43
N ARG A 92 -4.12 -2.11 17.93
CA ARG A 92 -3.52 -2.15 19.27
C ARG A 92 -4.59 -2.25 20.36
N SER A 93 -5.69 -1.51 20.24
CA SER A 93 -6.83 -1.59 21.16
C SER A 93 -7.38 -3.02 21.27
N ILE A 94 -7.58 -3.68 20.13
CA ILE A 94 -8.06 -5.07 20.05
C ILE A 94 -7.05 -6.03 20.70
N ILE A 95 -5.74 -5.90 20.41
CA ILE A 95 -4.72 -6.72 21.08
C ILE A 95 -4.74 -6.50 22.60
N SER A 96 -4.87 -5.26 23.05
CA SER A 96 -4.95 -4.94 24.48
C SER A 96 -6.16 -5.54 25.17
N SER A 97 -7.22 -5.92 24.44
CA SER A 97 -8.37 -6.64 24.97
C SER A 97 -8.15 -8.15 25.15
N GLY A 98 -6.96 -8.66 24.81
CA GLY A 98 -6.59 -10.08 24.97
C GLY A 98 -6.76 -10.91 23.69
N VAL A 99 -7.08 -10.27 22.56
CA VAL A 99 -7.19 -10.94 21.27
C VAL A 99 -5.80 -11.17 20.67
N ASP A 100 -5.57 -12.36 20.12
CA ASP A 100 -4.30 -12.70 19.50
C ASP A 100 -4.04 -11.88 18.22
N SER A 101 -2.83 -11.34 18.11
CA SER A 101 -2.42 -10.47 17.00
C SER A 101 -2.46 -11.17 15.63
N ALA A 102 -2.17 -12.47 15.56
CA ALA A 102 -2.14 -13.20 14.28
C ALA A 102 -3.55 -13.39 13.69
N SER A 103 -4.58 -13.34 14.56
CA SER A 103 -5.98 -13.40 14.15
C SER A 103 -6.49 -12.09 13.55
N ILE A 104 -5.80 -10.97 13.76
CA ILE A 104 -6.22 -9.65 13.30
C ILE A 104 -5.55 -9.35 11.96
N LYS A 105 -6.35 -8.92 10.97
CA LYS A 105 -5.86 -8.58 9.63
C LYS A 105 -6.36 -7.20 9.23
N ILE A 106 -5.45 -6.29 8.95
CA ILE A 106 -5.76 -5.01 8.30
C ILE A 106 -5.71 -5.23 6.79
N ARG A 107 -6.78 -4.87 6.08
CA ARG A 107 -6.82 -4.88 4.61
C ARG A 107 -7.48 -3.60 4.13
N ARG A 108 -6.73 -2.80 3.35
CA ARG A 108 -7.18 -1.48 2.86
C ARG A 108 -7.66 -0.63 4.04
N ASN A 109 -8.93 -0.22 4.02
CA ASN A 109 -9.56 0.64 5.04
C ASN A 109 -10.34 -0.16 6.09
N CYS A 110 -10.11 -1.47 6.20
CA CYS A 110 -10.89 -2.37 7.05
C CYS A 110 -9.98 -3.17 7.99
N ILE A 111 -10.51 -3.51 9.18
CA ILE A 111 -9.89 -4.43 10.13
C ILE A 111 -10.78 -5.65 10.32
N TYR A 112 -10.17 -6.83 10.20
CA TYR A 112 -10.83 -8.12 10.28
C TYR A 112 -10.29 -8.91 11.47
N LEU A 113 -11.16 -9.67 12.12
CA LEU A 113 -10.81 -10.66 13.13
C LEU A 113 -11.14 -12.05 12.56
N GLY A 114 -10.12 -12.78 12.15
CA GLY A 114 -10.29 -14.01 11.36
C GLY A 114 -10.99 -13.71 10.03
N PRO A 115 -12.13 -14.36 9.71
CA PRO A 115 -12.93 -14.08 8.52
C PRO A 115 -13.94 -12.92 8.73
N ARG A 116 -14.12 -12.43 9.97
CA ARG A 116 -15.17 -11.47 10.31
C ARG A 116 -14.67 -10.04 10.17
N LEU A 117 -15.45 -9.18 9.52
CA LEU A 117 -15.18 -7.74 9.51
C LEU A 117 -15.54 -7.16 10.89
N GLN A 118 -14.60 -6.43 11.48
CA GLN A 118 -14.76 -5.82 12.80
C GLN A 118 -15.10 -4.34 12.68
N GLY A 119 -14.53 -3.66 11.68
CA GLY A 119 -14.85 -2.28 11.38
C GLY A 119 -14.07 -1.75 10.18
N LYS A 120 -14.42 -0.53 9.78
CA LYS A 120 -13.83 0.16 8.64
C LYS A 120 -13.66 1.64 8.91
N VAL A 121 -12.68 2.25 8.26
CA VAL A 121 -12.49 3.71 8.29
C VAL A 121 -13.31 4.34 7.18
N ILE A 122 -14.23 5.23 7.56
CA ILE A 122 -15.03 6.05 6.65
C ILE A 122 -14.83 7.50 7.07
N ASN A 123 -14.54 8.39 6.11
CA ASN A 123 -14.40 9.83 6.36
C ASN A 123 -13.46 10.16 7.53
N ALA A 124 -12.29 9.50 7.57
CA ALA A 124 -11.29 9.65 8.63
C ALA A 124 -11.75 9.28 10.05
N SER A 125 -12.84 8.51 10.19
CA SER A 125 -13.32 7.97 11.45
C SER A 125 -13.48 6.45 11.37
N PHE A 126 -13.24 5.75 12.48
CA PHE A 126 -13.44 4.31 12.56
C PHE A 126 -14.91 4.00 12.89
N VAL A 127 -15.52 3.13 12.10
CA VAL A 127 -16.89 2.65 12.28
C VAL A 127 -16.83 1.16 12.58
N SER A 128 -17.16 0.79 13.82
CA SER A 128 -17.30 -0.60 14.25
C SER A 128 -18.55 -1.22 13.63
N GLU A 129 -18.45 -2.44 13.13
CA GLU A 129 -19.58 -3.12 12.48
C GLU A 129 -20.69 -3.51 13.46
N SER A 130 -20.33 -3.73 14.74
CA SER A 130 -21.29 -3.94 15.83
C SER A 130 -22.18 -2.71 16.13
N THR A 131 -21.83 -1.54 15.62
CA THR A 131 -22.55 -0.27 15.85
C THR A 131 -23.45 0.09 14.67
N THR A 132 -23.45 -0.70 13.61
CA THR A 132 -24.38 -0.50 12.49
C THR A 132 -25.79 -0.90 12.97
N PRO A 133 -26.75 0.03 13.05
CA PRO A 133 -28.13 -0.34 13.36
C PRO A 133 -28.58 -1.36 12.31
N PRO A 134 -29.34 -2.41 12.70
CA PRO A 134 -29.88 -3.36 11.75
C PRO A 134 -30.73 -2.59 10.74
N GLN A 135 -30.22 -2.49 9.51
CA GLN A 135 -31.02 -2.01 8.41
C GLN A 135 -32.15 -3.03 8.25
N THR A 136 -33.34 -2.62 8.69
CA THR A 136 -34.56 -3.43 8.61
C THR A 136 -34.95 -3.47 7.14
N ASP A 137 -34.39 -4.41 6.38
CA ASP A 137 -34.91 -4.78 5.08
C ASP A 137 -36.23 -5.53 5.31
N ASN A 138 -37.29 -4.77 5.54
CA ASN A 138 -38.64 -5.22 5.30
C ASN A 138 -38.80 -5.38 3.78
N SER A 139 -38.71 -6.61 3.29
CA SER A 139 -39.37 -7.05 2.05
C SER A 139 -39.51 -8.57 2.06
N ASP A 140 -40.39 -9.05 2.94
CA ASP A 140 -41.14 -10.27 2.68
C ASP A 140 -42.20 -9.98 1.62
N THR A 141 -41.99 -10.46 0.39
CA THR A 141 -43.09 -10.97 -0.44
C THR A 141 -42.58 -12.17 -1.25
N LEU A 142 -42.78 -13.35 -0.66
CA LEU A 142 -42.84 -14.61 -1.38
C LEU A 142 -44.04 -14.58 -2.35
N THR A 143 -43.78 -14.67 -3.66
CA THR A 143 -44.77 -15.24 -4.60
C THR A 143 -44.02 -16.04 -5.66
N GLN A 144 -44.15 -17.36 -5.53
CA GLN A 144 -43.82 -18.33 -6.56
C GLN A 144 -44.73 -18.10 -7.77
N SER A 145 -44.21 -18.22 -9.00
CA SER A 145 -44.87 -18.99 -10.07
C SER A 145 -44.03 -19.02 -11.37
N VAL A 146 -43.59 -20.23 -11.71
CA VAL A 146 -43.60 -20.84 -13.06
C VAL A 146 -42.70 -20.27 -14.18
N THR A 147 -41.75 -21.12 -14.57
CA THR A 147 -40.98 -21.21 -15.83
C THR A 147 -41.87 -21.24 -17.08
N PRO A 148 -41.42 -20.72 -18.23
CA PRO A 148 -41.07 -21.66 -19.31
C PRO A 148 -39.83 -21.28 -20.16
N LEU A 149 -39.38 -22.29 -20.91
CA LEU A 149 -38.15 -22.45 -21.68
C LEU A 149 -38.00 -21.64 -23.00
N THR A 150 -36.72 -21.49 -23.40
CA THR A 150 -36.11 -21.50 -24.78
C THR A 150 -36.27 -20.29 -25.73
N PRO A 151 -35.44 -20.11 -26.80
CA PRO A 151 -34.03 -20.49 -27.10
C PRO A 151 -33.22 -19.27 -27.74
N PRO A 152 -32.01 -19.43 -28.34
CA PRO A 152 -31.05 -18.35 -28.58
C PRO A 152 -31.22 -17.65 -29.94
N THR A 153 -30.73 -16.41 -30.06
CA THR A 153 -30.53 -15.73 -31.35
C THR A 153 -29.10 -15.23 -31.45
N GLN A 154 -28.39 -15.78 -32.44
CA GLN A 154 -27.07 -15.38 -32.89
C GLN A 154 -27.11 -14.14 -33.79
N CYS A 155 -25.90 -13.64 -34.09
CA CYS A 155 -25.48 -12.87 -35.25
C CYS A 155 -25.74 -11.35 -35.21
N THR A 156 -24.68 -10.55 -35.30
CA THR A 156 -24.14 -10.10 -36.62
C THR A 156 -23.08 -9.00 -36.42
N THR A 157 -21.89 -9.28 -36.95
CA THR A 157 -20.96 -8.43 -37.74
C THR A 157 -21.19 -6.91 -37.83
N ALA A 158 -20.14 -6.12 -37.55
CA ALA A 158 -19.66 -5.00 -38.39
C ALA A 158 -18.36 -4.46 -37.76
N LEU A 159 -17.20 -4.73 -38.38
CA LEU A 159 -16.50 -3.88 -39.36
C LEU A 159 -15.99 -2.55 -38.78
N ALA A 160 -14.65 -2.43 -38.78
CA ALA A 160 -13.88 -1.21 -38.61
C ALA A 160 -14.31 -0.11 -39.60
N PRO A 161 -13.87 1.14 -39.38
CA PRO A 161 -12.76 1.56 -40.23
C PRO A 161 -11.70 2.41 -39.54
N SER A 162 -10.60 2.44 -40.27
CA SER A 162 -9.29 3.00 -40.04
C SER A 162 -9.20 4.51 -40.29
N CYS A 163 -8.05 5.06 -39.86
CA CYS A 163 -7.34 6.21 -40.43
C CYS A 163 -7.99 7.60 -40.30
N VAL A 164 -7.28 8.52 -39.63
CA VAL A 164 -6.74 9.71 -40.32
C VAL A 164 -5.56 10.29 -39.55
N SER A 165 -4.40 10.28 -40.20
CA SER A 165 -3.25 11.11 -39.89
C SER A 165 -3.58 12.58 -40.13
N GLY A 166 -3.36 13.42 -39.12
CA GLY A 166 -3.33 14.87 -39.27
C GLY A 166 -1.92 15.39 -39.03
N VAL A 167 -1.18 15.61 -40.12
CA VAL A 167 0.04 16.41 -40.14
C VAL A 167 -0.38 17.87 -40.40
N ALA A 168 -0.09 18.76 -39.46
CA ALA A 168 -0.03 20.20 -39.70
C ALA A 168 0.92 20.80 -38.64
N SER A 169 2.16 21.10 -39.02
CA SER A 169 2.61 22.39 -39.56
C SER A 169 2.64 23.49 -38.50
N ALA A 170 3.86 23.74 -38.04
CA ALA A 170 4.24 24.88 -37.22
C ALA A 170 4.08 26.21 -38.00
N PRO A 171 3.72 27.30 -37.30
CA PRO A 171 4.04 28.65 -37.71
C PRO A 171 5.00 29.34 -36.70
N PRO A 172 5.56 30.50 -37.06
CA PRO A 172 6.87 30.95 -36.63
C PRO A 172 6.87 31.74 -35.32
N ALA A 173 8.08 31.90 -34.79
CA ALA A 173 8.43 32.78 -33.69
C ALA A 173 8.06 34.24 -33.99
N LEU A 174 7.45 34.94 -33.01
CA LEU A 174 7.86 36.29 -32.62
C LEU A 174 7.17 36.77 -31.32
N SER A 175 7.97 37.49 -30.54
CA SER A 175 7.58 38.58 -29.63
C SER A 175 6.94 38.28 -28.27
N ARG A 176 7.84 38.30 -27.28
CA ARG A 176 7.67 38.60 -25.85
C ARG A 176 6.84 39.88 -25.60
N PRO A 177 5.91 39.82 -24.63
CA PRO A 177 5.68 40.93 -23.72
C PRO A 177 5.91 40.49 -22.26
N THR A 178 6.64 41.33 -21.54
CA THR A 178 6.77 41.28 -20.09
C THR A 178 5.42 41.64 -19.47
N ALA A 179 4.81 40.70 -18.75
CA ALA A 179 3.70 40.97 -17.85
C ALA A 179 3.85 40.13 -16.58
N THR A 180 4.09 40.84 -15.48
CA THR A 180 3.93 40.39 -14.10
C THR A 180 2.50 39.90 -13.91
N SER A 181 2.33 38.61 -13.63
CA SER A 181 1.07 38.07 -13.11
C SER A 181 1.36 36.88 -12.21
N ALA A 182 0.93 37.00 -10.96
CA ALA A 182 0.96 35.95 -9.96
C ALA A 182 0.20 34.71 -10.48
N LEU A 183 0.87 33.57 -10.50
CA LEU A 183 0.24 32.27 -10.73
C LEU A 183 -0.25 31.71 -9.38
N PRO A 184 -1.49 31.17 -9.32
CA PRO A 184 -1.89 30.29 -8.24
C PRO A 184 -1.12 28.96 -8.34
N PRO A 185 -0.83 28.28 -7.21
CA PRO A 185 -0.25 26.94 -7.28
C PRO A 185 -1.26 26.00 -7.96
N SER A 186 -0.86 25.55 -9.15
CA SER A 186 -1.45 24.46 -9.90
C SER A 186 -1.66 23.25 -8.99
N PHE A 187 -2.91 22.81 -8.87
CA PHE A 187 -3.24 21.47 -8.42
C PHE A 187 -2.68 20.49 -9.44
N GLY A 188 -1.43 20.08 -9.23
CA GLY A 188 -0.84 18.96 -9.92
C GLY A 188 -1.72 17.74 -9.69
N SER A 189 -2.12 17.10 -10.78
CA SER A 189 -2.75 15.78 -10.79
C SER A 189 -2.03 14.86 -9.80
N PRO A 190 -2.72 14.02 -9.01
CA PRO A 190 -2.08 13.09 -8.10
C PRO A 190 -1.35 12.03 -8.94
N SER A 191 -0.11 12.35 -9.29
CA SER A 191 0.85 11.37 -9.75
C SER A 191 0.98 10.38 -8.59
N LEU A 192 0.58 9.13 -8.83
CA LEU A 192 0.79 8.01 -7.91
C LEU A 192 2.29 7.89 -7.68
N HIS A 193 2.80 8.65 -6.73
CA HIS A 193 4.18 8.57 -6.32
C HIS A 193 4.32 7.33 -5.47
N CYS A 194 5.04 6.36 -6.00
CA CYS A 194 5.26 5.09 -5.34
C CYS A 194 6.59 5.20 -4.59
N TYR A 195 6.49 5.52 -3.30
CA TYR A 195 7.60 5.52 -2.35
C TYR A 195 7.73 4.14 -1.67
N TRP A 196 8.92 3.83 -1.15
CA TRP A 196 9.21 2.53 -0.55
C TRP A 196 9.91 2.68 0.79
N TYR A 197 9.75 1.65 1.61
CA TYR A 197 10.36 1.51 2.92
C TYR A 197 11.15 0.22 2.94
N ILE A 198 12.49 0.31 2.98
CA ILE A 198 13.42 -0.81 3.21
C ILE A 198 14.15 -0.52 4.53
N PRO A 199 13.70 -1.08 5.68
CA PRO A 199 14.58 -1.25 6.83
C PRO A 199 15.66 -2.28 6.45
N VAL A 200 16.83 -2.25 7.06
CA VAL A 200 17.84 -3.32 6.92
C VAL A 200 18.51 -3.55 8.28
N GLY A 201 17.78 -3.85 9.36
CA GLY A 201 18.41 -4.28 10.63
C GLY A 201 17.47 -4.91 11.65
N THR A 202 18.04 -5.73 12.55
CA THR A 202 17.45 -6.80 13.40
C THR A 202 16.25 -6.43 14.29
N PRO A 203 15.29 -7.35 14.54
CA PRO A 203 14.49 -7.31 15.75
C PRO A 203 15.34 -7.84 16.91
N THR A 204 16.20 -7.00 17.48
CA THR A 204 16.80 -7.30 18.78
C THR A 204 16.65 -6.11 19.68
N LEU A 205 15.46 -6.00 20.27
CA LEU A 205 15.23 -5.27 21.52
C LEU A 205 14.02 -5.91 22.24
N MET A 206 14.14 -7.20 22.58
CA MET A 206 13.51 -7.68 23.81
C MET A 206 14.31 -7.08 24.97
N SER A 207 13.79 -5.97 25.47
CA SER A 207 14.17 -5.34 26.73
C SER A 207 13.96 -6.35 27.86
N LEU A 208 14.99 -7.12 28.21
CA LEU A 208 15.08 -7.80 29.49
C LEU A 208 15.30 -6.75 30.58
N ARG A 209 14.19 -6.19 31.08
CA ARG A 209 14.13 -5.51 32.37
C ARG A 209 13.07 -6.17 33.24
N ASN A 210 13.57 -6.74 34.34
CA ASN A 210 12.91 -7.00 35.62
C ASN A 210 11.72 -7.96 35.68
N ALA A 211 11.98 -9.13 36.26
CA ALA A 211 11.08 -9.76 37.23
C ALA A 211 11.91 -10.14 38.47
N HIS A 212 12.00 -9.22 39.42
CA HIS A 212 12.33 -9.50 40.82
C HIS A 212 11.00 -9.57 41.59
N SER A 213 10.89 -10.49 42.56
CA SER A 213 9.76 -10.69 43.50
C SER A 213 8.60 -11.49 42.88
N LEU A 214 8.17 -12.66 43.37
CA LEU A 214 7.79 -13.18 44.69
C LEU A 214 7.68 -14.73 44.49
N ALA A 215 7.81 -15.69 45.41
CA ALA A 215 7.78 -15.72 46.86
C ALA A 215 8.27 -17.10 47.38
N LYS A 216 8.84 -17.09 48.58
CA LYS A 216 8.54 -17.95 49.75
C LYS A 216 8.47 -19.48 49.61
N LYS A 217 9.24 -20.08 50.54
CA LYS A 217 8.94 -21.24 51.39
C LYS A 217 9.00 -22.62 50.72
N HIS A 218 10.01 -23.40 51.08
CA HIS A 218 9.80 -24.44 52.08
C HIS A 218 11.11 -24.78 52.80
N SER A 219 11.02 -24.78 54.12
CA SER A 219 12.02 -25.20 55.11
C SER A 219 11.71 -26.65 55.52
N PHE A 220 12.67 -27.26 56.23
CA PHE A 220 12.68 -28.59 56.86
C PHE A 220 13.11 -29.74 55.94
N SER A 221 14.07 -30.60 56.29
CA SER A 221 14.88 -30.75 57.50
C SER A 221 16.16 -31.51 57.17
#